data_AF-A0A066UBC5-F1
#
_entry.id   AF-A0A066UBC5-F1
#
_cell.length_a   1.000
_cell.length_b   1.000
_cell.length_c   1.000
_cell.angle_alpha   90.00
_cell.angle_beta   90.00
_cell.angle_gamma   90.00
#
_symmetry.space_group_name_H-M   'P 1'
#
loop_
_entity.id
_entity.type
_entity.pdbx_description
1 polymer ?
#
loop_
_entity_poly.entity_id
_entity_poly.type
_entity_poly.pdbx_seq_one_letter_code
_entity_poly.pdbx_strand_id
1 'polypeptide(L)'
;MVTFGSADGQRLAFSVEIRKEVGESFSNIGGFFRQFEHSVIAADEKGIIFTRSNMRHESVYLHPLTYDKQKMRALFMTYLQKGHELNQQPKWCQTITSNCTTVIYQLVRMIDADAKILPFDYRVLVSGRLPSYLIELGVIRPKYDPDQWKKIAHINSKVAMYDDGNAITIEQFSKKIRENLPR
;
A
#
# COMPACT_ATOMS: atom_id res chain seq x y z
N MET A 1 -0.17 0.91 -0.46
CA MET A 1 1.27 0.64 -0.34
C MET A 1 1.46 -0.86 -0.14
N VAL A 2 2.57 -1.41 -0.58
CA VAL A 2 2.95 -2.81 -0.33
C VAL A 2 4.39 -2.82 0.20
N THR A 3 4.65 -3.63 1.23
CA THR A 3 5.98 -3.77 1.83
C THR A 3 6.49 -5.20 1.65
N PHE A 4 7.75 -5.33 1.27
CA PHE A 4 8.44 -6.61 1.10
C PHE A 4 9.55 -6.72 2.13
N GLY A 5 9.74 -7.93 2.66
CA GLY A 5 10.87 -8.23 3.54
C GLY A 5 11.84 -9.22 2.93
N SER A 6 13.12 -8.95 3.09
CA SER A 6 14.22 -9.85 2.76
C SER A 6 14.60 -10.73 3.96
N ALA A 7 15.40 -11.76 3.71
CA ALA A 7 15.80 -12.75 4.71
C ALA A 7 16.67 -12.16 5.83
N ASP A 8 17.38 -11.07 5.56
CA ASP A 8 18.20 -10.31 6.52
C ASP A 8 17.37 -9.32 7.37
N GLY A 9 16.06 -9.24 7.15
CA GLY A 9 15.14 -8.42 7.92
C GLY A 9 14.93 -7.00 7.39
N GLN A 10 15.62 -6.59 6.32
CA GLN A 10 15.36 -5.32 5.66
C GLN A 10 13.95 -5.28 5.06
N ARG A 11 13.39 -4.08 4.95
CA ARG A 11 12.02 -3.85 4.47
C ARG A 11 12.00 -2.74 3.44
N LEU A 12 11.44 -3.05 2.27
CA LEU A 12 11.25 -2.08 1.20
C LEU A 12 9.76 -1.87 0.96
N ALA A 13 9.30 -0.63 1.11
CA ALA A 13 7.95 -0.22 0.83
C ALA A 13 7.86 0.39 -0.58
N PHE A 14 6.81 -0.01 -1.30
CA PHE A 14 6.41 0.60 -2.55
C PHE A 14 5.13 1.40 -2.35
N SER A 15 5.17 2.67 -2.76
CA SER A 15 3.99 3.49 -2.98
C SER A 15 3.81 3.81 -4.44
N VAL A 16 2.54 3.85 -4.86
CA VAL A 16 2.15 4.34 -6.17
C VAL A 16 1.50 5.69 -5.93
N GLU A 17 2.20 6.74 -6.34
CA GLU A 17 1.79 8.12 -6.12
C GLU A 17 1.44 8.80 -7.44
N ILE A 18 0.66 9.86 -7.32
CA ILE A 18 0.36 10.78 -8.42
C ILE A 18 1.33 11.96 -8.29
N ARG A 19 2.09 12.25 -9.35
CA ARG A 19 2.89 13.48 -9.40
C ARG A 19 2.03 14.60 -9.98
N LYS A 20 2.00 15.73 -9.28
CA LYS A 20 1.26 16.93 -9.66
C LYS A 20 2.23 17.98 -10.18
N GLU A 21 1.88 18.66 -11.27
CA GLU A 21 2.64 19.80 -11.77
C GLU A 21 2.28 21.09 -11.01
N VAL A 22 3.21 22.04 -10.95
CA VAL A 22 3.00 23.33 -10.26
C VAL A 22 1.89 24.11 -10.97
N GLY A 23 0.75 24.31 -10.30
CA GLY A 23 -0.41 25.08 -10.83
C GLY A 23 -1.74 24.34 -10.86
N GLU A 24 -1.80 23.05 -10.53
CA GLU A 24 -3.06 22.30 -10.54
C GLU A 24 -3.84 22.42 -9.21
N SER A 25 -5.16 22.26 -9.20
CA SER A 25 -5.97 22.25 -7.96
C SER A 25 -6.93 21.04 -7.95
N PHE A 26 -7.19 20.49 -6.75
CA PHE A 26 -8.16 19.41 -6.58
C PHE A 26 -9.58 19.97 -6.70
N SER A 27 -10.35 19.51 -7.68
CA SER A 27 -11.79 19.81 -7.74
C SER A 27 -12.58 18.57 -7.31
N ASN A 28 -13.09 18.62 -6.08
CA ASN A 28 -13.72 17.47 -5.42
C ASN A 28 -15.19 17.23 -5.82
N ILE A 29 -15.82 18.09 -6.64
CA ILE A 29 -17.28 17.97 -6.92
C ILE A 29 -17.61 17.97 -8.44
N GLY A 30 -16.59 17.90 -9.30
CA GLY A 30 -16.82 17.71 -10.75
C GLY A 30 -15.56 17.45 -11.58
N GLY A 31 -14.40 17.27 -10.93
CA GLY A 31 -13.07 17.24 -11.55
C GLY A 31 -12.55 15.83 -11.86
N PHE A 32 -13.37 14.98 -12.48
CA PHE A 32 -13.03 13.63 -12.93
C PHE A 32 -12.08 13.58 -14.15
N PHE A 33 -11.32 14.65 -14.41
CA PHE A 33 -10.50 14.80 -15.61
C PHE A 33 -9.19 15.52 -15.29
N ARG A 34 -8.15 14.80 -14.83
CA ARG A 34 -6.74 15.22 -15.02
C ARG A 34 -5.80 14.01 -15.11
N GLN A 35 -5.04 13.96 -16.20
CA GLN A 35 -4.02 12.94 -16.46
C GLN A 35 -2.84 13.20 -15.53
N PHE A 36 -2.62 12.30 -14.58
CA PHE A 36 -1.46 12.39 -13.72
C PHE A 36 -0.46 11.30 -14.10
N GLU A 37 0.82 11.64 -14.13
CA GLU A 37 1.89 10.66 -14.24
C GLU A 37 1.93 9.85 -12.93
N HIS A 38 1.79 8.53 -13.04
CA HIS A 38 2.05 7.65 -11.90
C HIS A 38 3.55 7.61 -11.64
N SER A 39 3.93 7.73 -10.37
CA SER A 39 5.27 7.43 -9.90
C SER A 39 5.22 6.22 -8.98
N VAL A 40 6.18 5.31 -9.15
CA VAL A 40 6.43 4.24 -8.18
C VAL A 40 7.60 4.68 -7.32
N ILE A 41 7.34 4.91 -6.04
CA ILE A 41 8.36 5.25 -5.05
C ILE A 41 8.71 3.99 -4.28
N ALA A 42 9.98 3.61 -4.31
CA ALA A 42 10.55 2.58 -3.45
C ALA A 42 11.36 3.27 -2.36
N ALA A 43 11.03 3.04 -1.09
CA ALA A 43 11.75 3.59 0.06
C ALA A 43 11.54 2.75 1.32
N ASP A 44 12.28 3.08 2.37
CA ASP A 44 12.10 2.47 3.68
C ASP A 44 10.68 2.70 4.23
N GLU A 45 10.23 1.79 5.08
CA GLU A 45 8.90 1.89 5.70
C GLU A 45 8.73 3.17 6.50
N LYS A 46 9.77 3.60 7.23
CA LYS A 46 9.74 4.87 7.95
C LYS A 46 9.53 6.04 6.97
N GLY A 47 10.22 6.05 5.83
CA GLY A 47 10.15 7.16 4.87
C GLY A 47 8.75 7.42 4.29
N ILE A 48 7.95 6.37 4.08
CA ILE A 48 6.62 6.50 3.47
C ILE A 48 5.51 6.41 4.52
N ILE A 49 5.59 5.45 5.44
CA ILE A 49 4.50 5.13 6.36
C ILE A 49 4.47 6.12 7.54
N PHE A 50 5.64 6.52 8.08
CA PHE A 50 5.71 7.44 9.21
C PHE A 50 5.06 8.79 8.89
N THR A 51 5.31 9.34 7.71
CA THR A 51 4.70 10.61 7.28
C THR A 51 3.16 10.54 7.34
N ARG A 52 2.58 9.39 7.01
CA ARG A 52 1.13 9.19 7.03
C ARG A 52 0.62 8.98 8.46
N SER A 53 1.24 8.09 9.23
CA SER A 53 0.78 7.74 10.57
C SER A 53 1.07 8.81 11.63
N ASN A 54 2.23 9.45 11.57
CA ASN A 54 2.76 10.33 12.62
C ASN A 54 2.65 11.80 12.25
N MET A 55 3.01 12.20 11.02
CA MET A 55 3.01 13.63 10.65
C MET A 55 1.63 14.11 10.17
N ARG A 56 0.91 13.26 9.42
CA ARG A 56 -0.41 13.59 8.86
C ARG A 56 -1.58 12.99 9.65
N HIS A 57 -1.28 12.18 10.66
CA HIS A 57 -2.27 11.49 11.51
C HIS A 57 -3.35 10.73 10.74
N GLU A 58 -3.02 10.22 9.54
CA GLU A 58 -3.92 9.36 8.77
C GLU A 58 -4.07 8.02 9.48
N SER A 59 -5.27 7.42 9.46
CA SER A 59 -5.45 6.06 9.99
C SER A 59 -4.78 5.04 9.06
N VAL A 60 -3.70 4.41 9.54
CA VAL A 60 -2.92 3.43 8.78
C VAL A 60 -3.05 2.04 9.40
N TYR A 61 -3.28 1.06 8.54
CA TYR A 61 -3.43 -0.34 8.92
C TYR A 61 -2.44 -1.20 8.15
N LEU A 62 -1.79 -2.14 8.84
CA LEU A 62 -0.86 -3.10 8.26
C LEU A 62 -1.50 -4.48 8.25
N HIS A 63 -1.67 -5.05 7.06
CA HIS A 63 -2.24 -6.37 6.86
C HIS A 63 -1.22 -7.31 6.20
N PRO A 64 -0.80 -8.39 6.91
CA PRO A 64 0.00 -9.45 6.29
C PRO A 64 -0.80 -10.13 5.17
N LEU A 65 -0.15 -10.37 4.03
CA LEU A 65 -0.73 -11.13 2.93
C LEU A 65 -0.35 -12.61 3.05
N THR A 66 -1.30 -13.50 2.80
CA THR A 66 -1.06 -14.95 2.84
C THR A 66 -0.73 -15.49 1.45
N TYR A 67 0.45 -15.14 0.94
CA TYR A 67 0.96 -15.66 -0.34
C TYR A 67 2.22 -16.51 -0.13
N ASP A 68 2.43 -17.49 -1.00
CA ASP A 68 3.69 -18.22 -1.05
C ASP A 68 4.84 -17.32 -1.56
N LYS A 69 6.08 -17.79 -1.38
CA LYS A 69 7.28 -17.04 -1.77
C LYS A 69 7.34 -16.75 -3.27
N GLN A 70 6.79 -17.63 -4.11
CA GLN A 70 6.81 -17.45 -5.56
C GLN A 70 5.88 -16.30 -5.97
N LYS A 71 4.65 -16.27 -5.47
CA LYS A 71 3.68 -15.18 -5.67
C LYS A 71 4.21 -13.84 -5.12
N MET A 72 4.81 -13.84 -3.94
CA MET A 72 5.44 -12.63 -3.37
C MET A 72 6.60 -12.10 -4.23
N ARG A 73 7.46 -12.99 -4.74
CA ARG A 73 8.56 -12.61 -5.64
C ARG A 73 8.03 -12.07 -6.96
N ALA A 74 7.01 -12.70 -7.54
CA ALA A 74 6.37 -12.21 -8.75
C ALA A 74 5.82 -10.79 -8.54
N LEU A 75 5.12 -10.54 -7.43
CA LEU A 75 4.58 -9.22 -7.09
C LEU A 75 5.68 -8.17 -6.99
N PHE A 76 6.79 -8.50 -6.30
CA PHE A 76 7.95 -7.62 -6.17
C PHE A 76 8.55 -7.27 -7.53
N MET A 77 8.76 -8.26 -8.39
CA MET A 77 9.28 -8.04 -9.74
C MET A 77 8.34 -7.16 -10.58
N THR A 78 7.03 -7.31 -10.43
CA THR A 78 6.07 -6.45 -11.14
C THR A 78 6.14 -4.99 -10.69
N TYR A 79 6.39 -4.72 -9.39
CA TYR A 79 6.64 -3.35 -8.92
C TYR A 79 7.92 -2.75 -9.54
N LEU A 80 9.01 -3.52 -9.58
CA LEU A 80 10.26 -3.09 -10.21
C LEU A 80 10.08 -2.82 -11.70
N GLN A 81 9.43 -3.73 -12.42
CA GLN A 81 9.12 -3.58 -13.84
C GLN A 81 8.27 -2.34 -14.09
N LYS A 82 7.25 -2.10 -13.26
CA LYS A 82 6.39 -0.92 -13.38
C LYS A 82 7.19 0.38 -13.17
N GLY A 83 8.05 0.42 -12.15
CA GLY A 83 8.94 1.56 -11.91
C GLY A 83 9.90 1.79 -13.08
N HIS A 84 10.49 0.72 -13.62
CA HIS A 84 11.37 0.78 -14.79
C HIS A 84 10.65 1.32 -16.03
N GLU A 85 9.45 0.82 -16.34
CA GLU A 85 8.64 1.30 -17.47
C GLU A 85 8.32 2.78 -17.34
N LEU A 86 7.91 3.25 -16.15
CA LEU A 86 7.59 4.66 -15.91
C LEU A 86 8.83 5.56 -16.00
N ASN A 87 9.99 5.04 -15.60
CA ASN A 87 11.26 5.76 -15.71
C ASN A 87 11.75 5.89 -17.18
N GLN A 88 11.47 4.88 -18.02
CA GLN A 88 11.82 4.91 -19.43
C GLN A 88 10.83 5.69 -20.29
N GLN A 89 9.54 5.50 -20.03
CA GLN A 89 8.45 6.11 -20.77
C GLN A 89 7.39 6.57 -19.76
N PRO A 90 7.38 7.88 -19.42
CA PRO A 90 6.32 8.44 -18.59
C PRO A 90 4.97 8.16 -19.26
N LYS A 91 4.11 7.38 -18.57
CA LYS A 91 2.78 7.02 -19.08
C LYS A 91 1.72 7.91 -18.42
N TRP A 92 1.05 8.70 -19.24
CA TRP A 92 -0.16 9.43 -18.90
C TRP A 92 -1.34 8.45 -18.82
N CYS A 93 -1.93 8.25 -17.64
CA CYS A 93 -3.08 7.37 -17.47
C CYS A 93 -4.30 8.11 -16.90
N GLN A 94 -5.50 7.75 -17.36
CA GLN A 94 -6.78 8.27 -16.85
C GLN A 94 -6.96 7.96 -15.35
N THR A 95 -7.27 9.00 -14.57
CA THR A 95 -7.39 9.04 -13.10
C THR A 95 -8.41 8.05 -12.51
N ILE A 96 -9.38 7.62 -13.31
CA ILE A 96 -10.53 6.80 -12.85
C ILE A 96 -10.18 5.31 -12.84
N THR A 97 -9.45 4.85 -13.87
CA THR A 97 -9.09 3.44 -14.06
C THR A 97 -7.71 3.09 -13.52
N SER A 98 -6.92 4.12 -13.19
CA SER A 98 -5.55 4.01 -12.70
C SER A 98 -5.40 4.89 -11.45
N ASN A 99 -5.81 4.37 -10.30
CA ASN A 99 -5.43 4.88 -8.98
C ASN A 99 -4.55 3.85 -8.24
N CYS A 100 -3.95 4.25 -7.12
CA CYS A 100 -3.04 3.40 -6.34
C CYS A 100 -3.67 2.06 -5.91
N THR A 101 -4.99 2.02 -5.68
CA THR A 101 -5.76 0.83 -5.29
C THR A 101 -6.02 -0.08 -6.49
N THR A 102 -6.34 0.46 -7.67
CA THR A 102 -6.48 -0.32 -8.91
C THR A 102 -5.17 -0.92 -9.39
N VAL A 103 -4.04 -0.24 -9.17
CA VAL A 103 -2.71 -0.79 -9.46
C VAL A 103 -2.43 -1.96 -8.53
N ILE A 104 -2.64 -1.81 -7.22
CA ILE A 104 -2.49 -2.92 -6.25
C ILE A 104 -3.40 -4.09 -6.62
N TYR A 105 -4.65 -3.82 -7.01
CA TYR A 105 -5.60 -4.84 -7.47
C TYR A 105 -5.12 -5.57 -8.73
N GLN A 106 -4.68 -4.84 -9.75
CA GLN A 106 -4.13 -5.43 -10.98
C GLN A 106 -2.90 -6.29 -10.67
N LEU A 107 -2.02 -5.82 -9.79
CA LEU A 107 -0.83 -6.54 -9.37
C LEU A 107 -1.18 -7.85 -8.63
N VAL A 108 -2.22 -7.84 -7.79
CA VAL A 108 -2.74 -9.05 -7.12
C VAL A 108 -3.35 -10.03 -8.14
N ARG A 109 -4.14 -9.54 -9.10
CA ARG A 109 -4.70 -10.39 -10.18
C ARG A 109 -3.63 -11.00 -11.08
N MET A 110 -2.47 -10.36 -11.22
CA MET A 110 -1.37 -10.89 -12.02
C MET A 110 -0.67 -12.08 -11.35
N ILE A 111 -0.61 -12.11 -10.02
CA ILE A 111 0.14 -13.14 -9.27
C ILE A 111 -0.73 -14.28 -8.76
N ASP A 112 -2.04 -14.10 -8.69
CA ASP A 112 -2.95 -15.11 -8.16
C ASP A 112 -3.99 -15.51 -9.21
N ALA A 113 -3.92 -16.77 -9.65
CA ALA A 113 -4.79 -17.30 -10.70
C ALA A 113 -6.25 -17.37 -10.23
N ASP A 114 -6.48 -17.65 -8.95
CA ASP A 114 -7.81 -17.59 -8.35
C ASP A 114 -8.27 -16.12 -8.24
N ALA A 115 -7.33 -15.20 -8.06
CA ALA A 115 -7.58 -13.77 -8.12
C ALA A 115 -7.89 -13.25 -9.55
N LYS A 116 -7.56 -14.00 -10.62
CA LYS A 116 -7.95 -13.60 -11.98
C LYS A 116 -9.46 -13.60 -12.18
N ILE A 117 -10.19 -14.41 -11.42
CA ILE A 117 -11.65 -14.51 -11.43
C ILE A 117 -12.29 -13.38 -10.61
N LEU A 118 -11.50 -12.55 -9.91
CA LEU A 118 -12.05 -11.47 -9.08
C LEU A 118 -12.86 -10.48 -9.93
N PRO A 119 -14.16 -10.34 -9.63
CA PRO A 119 -14.96 -9.31 -10.25
C PRO A 119 -14.44 -7.95 -9.79
N PHE A 120 -14.46 -6.98 -10.70
CA PHE A 120 -14.17 -5.61 -10.33
C PHE A 120 -15.23 -5.12 -9.32
N ASP A 121 -14.81 -4.81 -8.10
CA ASP A 121 -15.67 -4.33 -7.01
C ASP A 121 -15.41 -2.83 -6.78
N TYR A 122 -16.46 -2.05 -6.54
CA TYR A 122 -16.35 -0.60 -6.29
C TYR A 122 -15.43 -0.26 -5.10
N ARG A 123 -15.23 -1.20 -4.16
CA ARG A 123 -14.30 -1.10 -3.03
C ARG A 123 -12.83 -1.07 -3.47
N VAL A 124 -12.51 -1.47 -4.71
CA VAL A 124 -11.21 -1.27 -5.35
C VAL A 124 -10.97 0.20 -5.71
N LEU A 125 -12.03 1.00 -5.87
CA LEU A 125 -11.91 2.45 -6.11
C LEU A 125 -11.84 3.25 -4.81
N VAL A 126 -12.35 2.68 -3.71
CA VAL A 126 -12.37 3.31 -2.38
C VAL A 126 -11.29 2.68 -1.51
N SER A 127 -10.11 3.31 -1.45
CA SER A 127 -8.92 2.78 -0.76
C SER A 127 -9.18 2.31 0.68
N GLY A 128 -10.08 2.95 1.43
CA GLY A 128 -10.47 2.56 2.79
C GLY A 128 -11.30 1.27 2.90
N ARG A 129 -11.78 0.70 1.79
CA ARG A 129 -12.60 -0.53 1.75
C ARG A 129 -11.89 -1.71 1.08
N LEU A 130 -10.69 -1.51 0.53
CA LEU A 130 -9.92 -2.60 -0.06
C LEU A 130 -9.59 -3.73 0.95
N PRO A 131 -9.23 -3.45 2.23
CA PRO A 131 -8.91 -4.53 3.16
C PRO A 131 -10.08 -5.48 3.42
N SER A 132 -11.32 -4.97 3.55
CA SER A 132 -12.48 -5.85 3.76
C SER A 132 -12.75 -6.71 2.53
N TYR A 133 -12.57 -6.17 1.33
CA TYR A 133 -12.65 -6.96 0.10
C TYR A 133 -11.57 -8.05 0.06
N LEU A 134 -10.31 -7.73 0.36
CA LEU A 134 -9.23 -8.71 0.40
C LEU A 134 -9.39 -9.78 1.51
N ILE A 135 -10.12 -9.48 2.58
CA ILE A 135 -10.52 -10.46 3.60
C ILE A 135 -11.57 -11.43 3.04
N GLU A 136 -12.61 -10.92 2.38
CA GLU A 136 -13.64 -11.76 1.72
C GLU A 136 -13.02 -12.72 0.70
N LEU A 137 -11.97 -12.28 0.03
CA LEU A 137 -11.24 -13.08 -0.95
C LEU A 137 -10.20 -14.04 -0.34
N GLY A 138 -10.02 -14.01 0.98
CA GLY A 138 -9.05 -14.88 1.68
C GLY A 138 -7.58 -14.55 1.40
N VAL A 139 -7.30 -13.39 0.81
CA VAL A 139 -5.94 -12.84 0.57
C VAL A 139 -5.35 -12.29 1.87
N ILE A 140 -6.21 -11.65 2.67
CA ILE A 140 -5.95 -11.36 4.08
C ILE A 140 -6.76 -12.36 4.89
N ARG A 141 -6.12 -13.08 5.80
CA ARG A 141 -6.79 -14.01 6.71
C ARG A 141 -6.63 -13.53 8.13
N PRO A 142 -7.58 -12.73 8.66
CA PRO A 142 -7.58 -12.33 10.05
C PRO A 142 -7.52 -13.57 10.94
N LYS A 143 -6.59 -13.60 11.88
CA LYS A 143 -6.51 -14.68 12.89
C LYS A 143 -7.54 -14.51 14.00
N TYR A 144 -8.04 -13.29 14.17
CA TYR A 144 -8.96 -12.88 15.23
C TYR A 144 -10.27 -12.38 14.62
N ASP A 145 -11.27 -12.10 15.46
CA ASP A 145 -12.49 -11.44 15.01
C ASP A 145 -12.19 -10.08 14.34
N PRO A 146 -13.08 -9.57 13.48
CA PRO A 146 -12.81 -8.37 12.69
C PRO A 146 -12.43 -7.12 13.51
N ASP A 147 -13.04 -6.92 14.69
CA ASP A 147 -12.80 -5.75 15.53
C ASP A 147 -11.44 -5.85 16.23
N GLN A 148 -11.11 -7.03 16.76
CA GLN A 148 -9.79 -7.30 17.30
C GLN A 148 -8.71 -7.19 16.23
N TRP A 149 -8.95 -7.74 15.03
CA TRP A 149 -8.02 -7.62 13.91
C TRP A 149 -7.79 -6.17 13.51
N LYS A 150 -8.84 -5.36 13.43
CA LYS A 150 -8.73 -3.93 13.11
C LYS A 150 -7.86 -3.20 14.13
N LYS A 151 -8.02 -3.49 15.42
CA LYS A 151 -7.18 -2.90 16.49
C LYS A 151 -5.72 -3.33 16.37
N ILE A 152 -5.45 -4.60 16.11
CA ILE A 152 -4.08 -5.14 15.96
C ILE A 152 -3.42 -4.61 14.69
N ALA A 153 -4.16 -4.50 13.59
CA ALA A 153 -3.66 -4.00 12.31
C ALA A 153 -3.41 -2.49 12.34
N HIS A 154 -4.11 -1.73 13.19
CA HIS A 154 -3.92 -0.28 13.31
C HIS A 154 -2.53 0.04 13.86
N ILE A 155 -1.70 0.71 13.05
CA ILE A 155 -0.30 0.95 13.43
C ILE A 155 -0.13 2.21 14.25
N ASN A 156 -1.04 3.20 14.11
CA ASN A 156 -0.84 4.54 14.67
C ASN A 156 -0.60 4.52 16.17
N SER A 157 -1.39 3.74 16.92
CA SER A 157 -1.23 3.63 18.39
C SER A 157 0.13 3.05 18.79
N LYS A 158 0.74 2.21 17.94
CA LYS A 158 2.05 1.58 18.21
C LYS A 158 3.22 2.54 18.05
N VAL A 159 3.02 3.64 17.30
CA VAL A 159 4.07 4.59 16.95
C VAL A 159 3.74 6.03 17.35
N ALA A 160 2.61 6.28 18.01
CA ALA A 160 2.11 7.62 18.32
C ALA A 160 3.06 8.48 19.16
N MET A 161 3.94 7.86 19.95
CA MET A 161 4.91 8.57 20.80
C MET A 161 6.11 9.12 20.04
N TYR A 162 6.29 8.77 18.76
CA TYR A 162 7.47 9.13 17.97
C TYR A 162 7.18 10.33 17.07
N ASP A 163 8.09 11.29 17.07
CA ASP A 163 8.05 12.53 16.30
C ASP A 163 9.49 13.05 16.08
N ASP A 164 9.64 14.31 15.66
CA ASP A 164 10.96 14.93 15.46
C ASP A 164 11.75 15.10 16.78
N GLY A 165 11.07 15.22 17.92
CA GLY A 165 11.67 15.32 19.26
C GLY A 165 11.93 13.96 19.93
N ASN A 166 11.23 12.92 19.50
CA ASN A 166 11.40 11.54 19.95
C ASN A 166 11.58 10.61 18.74
N ALA A 167 12.77 10.67 18.15
CA ALA A 167 13.07 9.98 16.91
C ALA A 167 13.13 8.44 17.07
N ILE A 168 12.63 7.74 16.05
CA ILE A 168 12.72 6.27 15.92
C ILE A 168 13.60 5.90 14.71
N THR A 169 14.41 4.85 14.83
CA THR A 169 15.18 4.31 13.68
C THR A 169 14.28 3.59 12.67
N ILE A 170 14.80 3.34 11.47
CA ILE A 170 14.05 2.64 10.40
C ILE A 170 13.69 1.20 10.85
N GLU A 171 14.64 0.51 11.48
CA GLU A 171 14.50 -0.87 11.95
C GLU A 171 13.51 -0.95 13.11
N GLN A 172 13.62 -0.03 14.08
CA GLN A 172 12.68 0.05 15.19
C GLN A 172 11.27 0.34 14.70
N PHE A 173 11.10 1.25 13.75
CA PHE A 173 9.78 1.58 13.19
C PHE A 173 9.16 0.35 12.51
N SER A 174 9.93 -0.31 11.65
CA SER A 174 9.51 -1.53 10.96
C SER A 174 9.10 -2.65 11.93
N LYS A 175 9.81 -2.78 13.06
CA LYS A 175 9.44 -3.71 14.13
C LYS A 175 8.18 -3.29 14.87
N LYS A 176 8.07 -2.01 15.25
CA LYS A 176 6.95 -1.44 16.02
C LYS A 176 5.61 -1.59 15.31
N ILE A 177 5.53 -1.25 14.02
CA ILE A 177 4.27 -1.33 13.27
C ILE A 177 3.73 -2.78 13.17
N ARG A 178 4.60 -3.78 13.36
CA ARG A 178 4.29 -5.22 13.34
C ARG A 178 4.04 -5.83 14.71
N GLU A 179 4.14 -5.08 15.81
CA GLU A 179 3.86 -5.64 17.14
C GLU A 179 2.44 -6.23 17.19
N ASN A 180 2.31 -7.41 17.79
CA ASN A 180 1.07 -8.18 17.92
C ASN A 180 0.45 -8.70 16.61
N LEU A 181 1.06 -8.44 15.43
CA LEU A 181 0.64 -9.09 14.19
C LEU A 181 1.13 -10.55 14.14
N PRO A 182 0.32 -11.49 13.63
CA PRO A 182 0.77 -12.86 13.41
C PRO A 182 1.90 -12.89 12.37
N ARG A 183 2.84 -13.83 12.55
CA ARG A 183 3.92 -14.08 11.60
C ARG A 183 3.48 -14.99 10.47
#